data_AF-A0A9W9MZZ0-F1
#
_entry.id   AF-A0A9W9MZZ0-F1
#
_cell.length_a   1.000
_cell.length_b   1.000
_cell.length_c   1.000
_cell.angle_alpha   90.00
_cell.angle_beta   90.00
_cell.angle_gamma   90.00
#
_symmetry.space_group_name_H-M   'P 1'
#
loop_
_entity.id
_entity.type
_entity.pdbx_description
1 polymer ?
#
loop_
_entity_poly.entity_id
_entity_poly.type
_entity_poly.pdbx_seq_one_letter_code
_entity_poly.pdbx_strand_id
1 'polypeptide(L)'
;MATRTSSRHAAQKAKEAISTSAEPTGKASKGTKRKGHTEEAPHPKKEKTEDIKPDEKKAEQVSGPSVDGPVPRTEEAPAEKEAPAEKEAPAEKEAPAEKEESPAEKEESSAKAEEPSEGQPSKEQLAEIPPEKPQEIEGGLHKSEDRENVVSSNILEKGFIYFFFRPRVNIDDPTSISDVARSFFVLRPTVLGAEFDKGQGPVDKDASCRLMILPKKKFPTSPRERDMGFVEKAGQSMQSLHEKFIAGTTYQTSTRGERHTEDARPYAEGVYAITSTPRASHLAYILTIPAELGDIQEDFGLQERGSWIVQSKNPKFAGPPIGQLPKNPEFPPHVLEKFEDLRWVPLQPEFLDYPNSQFLMIGEAQNDLGKAASSEGGKQPHEEEPGQELEKLEDENEHRVEALHGDSTVYEDLGFDAKNYPELPTTWNS
;
A
#
# COMPACT_ATOMS: atom_id res chain seq x y z
N MET A 1 -23.06 18.84 7.33
CA MET A 1 -22.91 18.14 6.04
C MET A 1 -22.77 19.16 4.92
N ALA A 2 -21.55 19.58 4.59
CA ALA A 2 -21.28 19.99 3.21
C ALA A 2 -21.16 18.70 2.39
N THR A 3 -21.70 18.65 1.18
CA THR A 3 -21.44 17.52 0.29
C THR A 3 -19.96 17.55 -0.08
N ARG A 4 -19.22 16.47 0.21
CA ARG A 4 -17.91 16.23 -0.40
C ARG A 4 -18.09 16.45 -1.91
N THR A 5 -17.35 17.42 -2.43
CA THR A 5 -17.41 17.83 -3.83
C THR A 5 -15.98 18.00 -4.28
N SER A 6 -15.25 16.87 -4.24
CA SER A 6 -13.90 16.77 -4.80
C SER A 6 -13.92 17.39 -6.20
N SER A 7 -12.89 18.19 -6.52
CA SER A 7 -12.78 18.85 -7.82
C SER A 7 -12.78 17.83 -8.97
N ARG A 8 -12.37 16.59 -8.67
CA ARG A 8 -12.43 15.40 -9.54
C ARG A 8 -13.87 14.98 -9.83
N HIS A 9 -14.69 14.87 -8.79
CA HIS A 9 -16.12 14.54 -8.91
C HIS A 9 -16.89 15.57 -9.74
N ALA A 10 -16.56 16.86 -9.59
CA ALA A 10 -17.10 17.90 -10.47
C ALA A 10 -16.67 17.72 -11.94
N ALA A 11 -15.43 17.27 -12.19
CA ALA A 11 -14.91 17.01 -13.53
C ALA A 11 -15.46 15.73 -14.18
N GLN A 12 -15.66 14.64 -13.41
CA GLN A 12 -16.35 13.43 -13.87
C GLN A 12 -17.80 13.75 -14.23
N LYS A 13 -18.55 14.36 -13.31
CA LYS A 13 -19.96 14.73 -13.52
C LYS A 13 -20.14 15.70 -14.69
N ALA A 14 -19.14 16.54 -14.99
CA ALA A 14 -19.10 17.34 -16.21
C ALA A 14 -18.86 16.48 -17.47
N LYS A 15 -17.93 15.51 -17.45
CA LYS A 15 -17.74 14.54 -18.57
C LYS A 15 -19.01 13.73 -18.83
N GLU A 16 -19.67 13.24 -17.79
CA GLU A 16 -20.95 12.52 -17.87
C GLU A 16 -22.03 13.41 -18.48
N ALA A 17 -22.22 14.64 -17.98
CA ALA A 17 -23.20 15.58 -18.53
C ALA A 17 -22.95 15.92 -20.01
N ILE A 18 -21.68 15.97 -20.44
CA ILE A 18 -21.31 16.14 -21.85
C ILE A 18 -21.61 14.87 -22.66
N SER A 19 -21.39 13.68 -22.11
CA SER A 19 -21.68 12.41 -22.79
C SER A 19 -23.19 12.16 -22.93
N THR A 20 -23.99 12.48 -21.90
CA THR A 20 -25.45 12.29 -21.91
C THR A 20 -26.23 13.35 -22.71
N SER A 21 -25.58 14.42 -23.18
CA SER A 21 -26.22 15.49 -23.97
C SER A 21 -25.95 15.40 -25.48
N ALA A 22 -25.32 14.31 -25.95
CA ALA A 22 -24.81 14.16 -27.31
C ALA A 22 -25.79 13.49 -28.30
N GLU A 23 -26.97 14.09 -28.56
CA GLU A 23 -27.76 13.78 -29.78
C GLU A 23 -27.48 14.79 -30.92
N PRO A 24 -27.41 14.35 -32.20
CA PRO A 24 -26.78 15.13 -33.26
C PRO A 24 -27.72 16.03 -34.08
N THR A 25 -28.00 17.27 -33.62
CA THR A 25 -28.63 18.30 -34.47
C THR A 25 -27.59 19.16 -35.21
N GLY A 26 -27.10 18.67 -36.35
CA GLY A 26 -26.05 19.36 -37.12
C GLY A 26 -26.52 20.57 -37.93
N LYS A 27 -25.71 21.65 -37.95
CA LYS A 27 -25.66 22.63 -39.04
C LYS A 27 -24.32 23.38 -39.05
N ALA A 28 -23.60 23.33 -40.17
CA ALA A 28 -22.32 24.00 -40.33
C ALA A 28 -22.49 25.46 -40.78
N SER A 29 -21.67 26.37 -40.22
CA SER A 29 -21.50 27.74 -40.70
C SER A 29 -20.02 28.11 -40.82
N LYS A 30 -19.66 28.82 -41.89
CA LYS A 30 -18.26 29.04 -42.31
C LYS A 30 -17.52 30.02 -41.39
N GLY A 31 -16.27 29.69 -41.05
CA GLY A 31 -15.39 30.59 -40.28
C GLY A 31 -14.88 31.79 -41.09
N THR A 32 -14.32 32.77 -40.38
CA THR A 32 -13.65 33.96 -40.96
C THR A 32 -12.29 34.16 -40.29
N LYS A 33 -11.25 34.40 -41.10
CA LYS A 33 -9.86 34.57 -40.63
C LYS A 33 -9.65 35.96 -40.01
N ARG A 34 -8.86 36.03 -38.93
CA ARG A 34 -8.02 37.22 -38.62
C ARG A 34 -6.58 36.77 -38.40
N LYS A 35 -5.63 37.67 -38.70
CA LYS A 35 -4.19 37.44 -38.55
C LYS A 35 -3.82 37.49 -37.07
N GLY A 36 -2.85 36.67 -36.66
CA GLY A 36 -2.07 36.95 -35.46
C GLY A 36 -1.04 38.05 -35.72
N HIS A 37 -0.49 38.59 -34.63
CA HIS A 37 0.75 39.38 -34.65
C HIS A 37 1.68 38.74 -33.62
N THR A 38 2.94 38.53 -34.00
CA THR A 38 3.97 38.03 -33.09
C THR A 38 4.58 39.22 -32.36
N GLU A 39 4.81 39.09 -31.05
CA GLU A 39 5.77 39.95 -30.33
C GLU A 39 6.99 39.11 -29.93
N GLU A 40 8.16 39.73 -29.97
CA GLU A 40 9.47 39.10 -29.92
C GLU A 40 10.21 39.54 -28.65
N ALA A 41 10.91 38.62 -27.98
CA ALA A 41 11.50 38.87 -26.66
C ALA A 41 12.78 39.74 -26.72
N PRO A 42 12.95 40.72 -25.82
CA PRO A 42 14.16 41.55 -25.78
C PRO A 42 15.33 40.87 -25.05
N HIS A 43 16.46 40.67 -25.75
CA HIS A 43 17.75 40.33 -25.14
C HIS A 43 18.46 41.57 -24.55
N PRO A 44 19.04 41.51 -23.33
CA PRO A 44 20.08 42.43 -22.90
C PRO A 44 21.46 42.05 -23.49
N LYS A 45 22.33 43.04 -23.71
CA LYS A 45 23.70 42.86 -24.26
C LYS A 45 24.79 42.89 -23.16
N LYS A 46 25.99 42.45 -23.52
CA LYS A 46 27.22 42.44 -22.70
C LYS A 46 27.96 43.78 -22.74
N GLU A 47 28.74 44.07 -21.69
CA GLU A 47 29.92 44.96 -21.72
C GLU A 47 31.15 44.30 -21.02
N LYS A 48 32.35 44.90 -21.15
CA LYS A 48 33.69 44.36 -20.76
C LYS A 48 34.69 45.54 -20.67
N THR A 49 35.72 45.64 -19.81
CA THR A 49 36.27 44.75 -18.75
C THR A 49 36.35 45.52 -17.41
N GLU A 50 37.42 45.75 -16.61
CA GLU A 50 38.86 45.39 -16.51
C GLU A 50 39.13 45.04 -15.03
N ASP A 51 39.57 43.81 -14.74
CA ASP A 51 40.97 43.43 -14.51
C ASP A 51 41.65 44.14 -13.31
N ILE A 52 41.81 43.40 -12.20
CA ILE A 52 42.99 43.44 -11.30
C ILE A 52 43.09 42.08 -10.60
N LYS A 53 44.32 41.56 -10.54
CA LYS A 53 44.79 40.39 -9.77
C LYS A 53 46.01 40.86 -8.95
N PRO A 54 46.38 40.23 -7.82
CA PRO A 54 47.24 39.03 -7.91
C PRO A 54 47.10 37.98 -6.77
N ASP A 55 47.77 36.85 -7.00
CA ASP A 55 48.44 35.87 -6.11
C ASP A 55 47.84 35.47 -4.72
N GLU A 56 47.78 34.20 -4.29
CA GLU A 56 48.68 33.01 -4.37
C GLU A 56 49.96 33.04 -3.51
N LYS A 57 49.92 32.33 -2.37
CA LYS A 57 50.87 31.30 -1.84
C LYS A 57 50.32 30.79 -0.50
N LYS A 58 50.34 29.50 -0.11
CA LYS A 58 51.25 28.35 -0.26
C LYS A 58 52.41 28.30 0.78
N ALA A 59 52.21 27.48 1.82
CA ALA A 59 53.19 26.67 2.58
C ALA A 59 52.36 25.70 3.48
N GLU A 60 52.45 24.36 3.35
CA GLU A 60 53.46 23.44 3.94
C GLU A 60 53.30 23.33 5.48
N GLN A 61 52.81 22.21 6.01
CA GLN A 61 53.48 20.92 6.26
C GLN A 61 54.66 20.97 7.24
N VAL A 62 54.46 20.41 8.45
CA VAL A 62 55.53 19.76 9.25
C VAL A 62 54.96 18.52 9.96
N SER A 63 55.71 17.42 9.91
CA SER A 63 55.50 16.14 10.60
C SER A 63 55.66 16.25 12.14
N GLY A 64 54.97 15.45 12.96
CA GLY A 64 55.31 14.05 13.31
C GLY A 64 55.76 13.95 14.78
N PRO A 65 56.10 12.78 15.36
CA PRO A 65 56.17 11.43 14.78
C PRO A 65 55.22 10.40 15.48
N SER A 66 55.38 9.10 15.17
CA SER A 66 54.60 7.98 15.71
C SER A 66 55.42 7.09 16.65
N VAL A 67 54.78 6.51 17.68
CA VAL A 67 54.98 5.19 18.34
C VAL A 67 53.87 5.04 19.41
N ASP A 68 53.38 3.87 19.84
CA ASP A 68 53.87 2.49 19.66
C ASP A 68 52.73 1.44 19.72
N GLY A 69 53.08 0.18 19.41
CA GLY A 69 52.29 -1.03 19.70
C GLY A 69 52.81 -2.25 18.90
N PRO A 70 52.25 -3.47 19.05
CA PRO A 70 51.40 -4.01 20.13
C PRO A 70 51.98 -5.31 20.77
N VAL A 71 51.56 -5.69 22.00
CA VAL A 71 51.94 -6.99 22.63
C VAL A 71 50.73 -7.60 23.39
N PRO A 72 50.49 -8.94 23.37
CA PRO A 72 49.22 -9.56 23.79
C PRO A 72 49.31 -10.49 25.04
N ARG A 73 48.27 -11.33 25.23
CA ARG A 73 47.93 -12.29 26.33
C ARG A 73 47.06 -11.67 27.43
N THR A 74 46.17 -12.41 28.10
CA THR A 74 45.84 -13.87 28.16
C THR A 74 44.29 -13.96 28.20
N GLU A 75 43.59 -14.81 27.46
CA GLU A 75 43.49 -16.28 27.60
C GLU A 75 43.15 -16.72 29.04
N GLU A 76 41.87 -16.97 29.30
CA GLU A 76 41.42 -18.05 30.18
C GLU A 76 39.98 -18.47 29.82
N ALA A 77 39.70 -19.77 29.91
CA ALA A 77 38.36 -20.35 29.82
C ALA A 77 37.91 -20.82 31.21
N PRO A 78 36.68 -21.35 31.35
CA PRO A 78 36.64 -22.82 31.38
C PRO A 78 35.51 -23.43 30.56
N ALA A 79 35.65 -24.72 30.25
CA ALA A 79 34.62 -25.50 29.58
C ALA A 79 34.52 -26.93 30.17
N GLU A 80 33.45 -27.18 30.93
CA GLU A 80 32.89 -28.50 31.21
C GLU A 80 31.36 -28.33 31.06
N LYS A 81 30.67 -28.99 30.13
CA LYS A 81 30.48 -30.44 29.91
C LYS A 81 29.79 -31.13 31.09
N GLU A 82 28.48 -31.35 30.97
CA GLU A 82 27.91 -32.63 31.39
C GLU A 82 26.64 -33.00 30.60
N ALA A 83 26.67 -34.17 29.98
CA ALA A 83 25.56 -34.92 29.36
C ALA A 83 26.13 -36.28 28.88
N PRO A 84 25.31 -37.33 28.66
CA PRO A 84 23.88 -37.47 28.94
C PRO A 84 23.57 -38.61 29.93
N ALA A 85 22.29 -38.78 30.28
CA ALA A 85 21.74 -40.03 30.80
C ALA A 85 20.42 -40.35 30.06
N GLU A 86 20.06 -41.62 30.02
CA GLU A 86 19.09 -42.21 29.07
C GLU A 86 18.06 -43.08 29.84
N LYS A 87 16.96 -43.45 29.16
CA LYS A 87 15.94 -44.46 29.54
C LYS A 87 14.87 -43.96 30.54
N GLU A 88 13.67 -44.52 30.59
CA GLU A 88 13.14 -45.73 29.93
C GLU A 88 11.64 -45.61 29.58
N ALA A 89 11.17 -46.43 28.64
CA ALA A 89 9.75 -46.74 28.38
C ALA A 89 9.59 -48.28 28.49
N PRO A 90 8.38 -48.89 28.66
CA PRO A 90 7.36 -48.89 27.60
C PRO A 90 5.88 -49.12 28.05
N ALA A 91 4.99 -49.24 27.04
CA ALA A 91 3.77 -50.10 27.03
C ALA A 91 2.57 -49.69 27.93
N GLU A 92 1.31 -50.01 27.63
CA GLU A 92 0.65 -50.58 26.43
C GLU A 92 -0.89 -50.35 26.49
N LYS A 93 -1.59 -50.48 25.34
CA LYS A 93 -3.02 -50.84 25.21
C LYS A 93 -4.06 -49.82 25.77
N GLU A 94 -5.33 -49.84 25.37
CA GLU A 94 -6.06 -50.73 24.43
C GLU A 94 -7.18 -49.98 23.67
N ALA A 95 -7.64 -50.54 22.56
CA ALA A 95 -8.88 -50.19 21.88
C ALA A 95 -9.58 -51.47 21.41
N PRO A 96 -10.92 -51.51 21.34
CA PRO A 96 -11.55 -52.38 20.34
C PRO A 96 -12.84 -51.86 19.68
N ALA A 97 -12.96 -52.18 18.39
CA ALA A 97 -14.14 -52.66 17.66
C ALA A 97 -15.44 -51.81 17.60
N GLU A 98 -15.64 -51.22 16.41
CA GLU A 98 -16.65 -51.64 15.43
C GLU A 98 -17.98 -52.30 15.88
N LYS A 99 -19.08 -51.88 15.24
CA LYS A 99 -20.02 -52.82 14.62
C LYS A 99 -20.84 -52.20 13.47
N GLU A 100 -20.97 -52.94 12.39
CA GLU A 100 -21.93 -52.69 11.31
C GLU A 100 -23.33 -53.24 11.69
N GLU A 101 -24.41 -52.69 11.13
CA GLU A 101 -25.25 -53.37 10.13
C GLU A 101 -26.39 -52.45 9.62
N SER A 102 -27.04 -52.87 8.53
CA SER A 102 -28.15 -52.22 7.81
C SER A 102 -29.37 -53.20 7.78
N PRO A 103 -30.41 -53.16 6.89
CA PRO A 103 -30.82 -52.20 5.84
C PRO A 103 -32.36 -51.91 5.75
N ALA A 104 -32.78 -51.24 4.66
CA ALA A 104 -34.11 -51.34 3.99
C ALA A 104 -35.36 -50.73 4.71
N GLU A 105 -36.50 -50.41 4.06
CA GLU A 105 -36.91 -50.47 2.63
C GLU A 105 -38.01 -49.41 2.28
N LYS A 106 -38.23 -49.16 0.97
CA LYS A 106 -39.44 -48.69 0.22
C LYS A 106 -40.65 -48.02 0.92
N GLU A 107 -41.25 -47.02 0.24
CA GLU A 107 -42.49 -47.22 -0.54
C GLU A 107 -42.78 -46.13 -1.58
N GLU A 108 -43.68 -46.41 -2.54
CA GLU A 108 -44.09 -45.54 -3.66
C GLU A 108 -45.56 -45.11 -3.53
N SER A 109 -45.93 -43.92 -4.05
CA SER A 109 -47.24 -43.62 -4.67
C SER A 109 -47.37 -42.12 -5.00
N SER A 110 -48.17 -41.67 -5.96
CA SER A 110 -48.65 -42.30 -7.20
C SER A 110 -49.22 -41.20 -8.10
N ALA A 111 -48.93 -41.20 -9.41
CA ALA A 111 -49.39 -40.14 -10.30
C ALA A 111 -50.89 -40.26 -10.68
N LYS A 112 -51.55 -39.12 -10.92
CA LYS A 112 -52.66 -39.02 -11.89
C LYS A 112 -52.64 -37.65 -12.57
N ALA A 113 -52.81 -37.65 -13.89
CA ALA A 113 -53.02 -36.46 -14.71
C ALA A 113 -54.39 -36.54 -15.41
N GLU A 114 -54.97 -35.39 -15.73
CA GLU A 114 -56.12 -35.24 -16.64
C GLU A 114 -56.13 -33.79 -17.17
N GLU A 115 -56.49 -33.63 -18.45
CA GLU A 115 -56.45 -32.41 -19.28
C GLU A 115 -57.65 -32.46 -20.25
N PRO A 116 -57.99 -31.42 -21.04
CA PRO A 116 -57.57 -30.01 -21.00
C PRO A 116 -58.79 -29.03 -21.03
N SER A 117 -58.53 -27.72 -21.14
CA SER A 117 -59.50 -26.74 -21.65
C SER A 117 -58.79 -25.55 -22.31
N GLU A 118 -59.24 -25.13 -23.49
CA GLU A 118 -58.67 -24.00 -24.25
C GLU A 118 -59.09 -22.64 -23.69
N GLY A 119 -58.27 -21.59 -23.90
CA GLY A 119 -58.62 -20.21 -23.50
C GLY A 119 -57.47 -19.19 -23.49
N GLN A 120 -56.97 -18.79 -24.66
CA GLN A 120 -56.14 -17.56 -24.83
C GLN A 120 -57.03 -16.29 -24.80
N PRO A 121 -56.51 -15.04 -24.57
CA PRO A 121 -55.17 -14.60 -24.99
C PRO A 121 -54.36 -13.65 -24.06
N SER A 122 -53.09 -13.50 -24.43
CA SER A 122 -52.23 -12.30 -24.33
C SER A 122 -52.04 -11.56 -22.98
N LYS A 123 -50.79 -11.54 -22.51
CA LYS A 123 -50.14 -10.31 -21.99
C LYS A 123 -48.63 -10.34 -22.22
N GLU A 124 -48.00 -9.16 -22.14
CA GLU A 124 -46.64 -8.91 -22.63
C GLU A 124 -45.54 -9.74 -21.93
N GLN A 125 -44.48 -10.07 -22.67
CA GLN A 125 -43.22 -10.54 -22.08
C GLN A 125 -42.56 -9.38 -21.33
N LEU A 126 -42.46 -9.48 -20.01
CA LEU A 126 -41.29 -8.93 -19.33
C LEU A 126 -40.11 -9.84 -19.71
N ALA A 127 -38.97 -9.25 -20.07
CA ALA A 127 -37.72 -9.98 -20.10
C ALA A 127 -37.35 -10.34 -18.66
N GLU A 128 -37.03 -11.60 -18.40
CA GLU A 128 -36.46 -12.01 -17.12
C GLU A 128 -35.10 -11.32 -16.97
N ILE A 129 -34.94 -10.56 -15.87
CA ILE A 129 -33.63 -10.11 -15.43
C ILE A 129 -32.87 -11.39 -15.03
N PRO A 130 -31.69 -11.69 -15.60
CA PRO A 130 -30.91 -12.84 -15.19
C PRO A 130 -30.65 -12.76 -13.69
N PRO A 131 -30.77 -13.87 -12.93
CA PRO A 131 -30.50 -13.84 -11.50
C PRO A 131 -29.06 -13.41 -11.27
N GLU A 132 -28.87 -12.39 -10.43
CA GLU A 132 -27.55 -11.98 -9.98
C GLU A 132 -26.84 -13.19 -9.37
N LYS A 133 -25.58 -13.43 -9.78
CA LYS A 133 -24.73 -14.42 -9.12
C LYS A 133 -24.62 -14.04 -7.64
N PRO A 134 -24.52 -15.01 -6.70
CA PRO A 134 -24.18 -14.69 -5.32
C PRO A 134 -22.89 -13.88 -5.28
N GLN A 135 -22.94 -12.64 -4.79
CA GLN A 135 -21.74 -11.85 -4.55
C GLN A 135 -20.95 -12.50 -3.41
N GLU A 136 -19.72 -12.92 -3.70
CA GLU A 136 -18.83 -13.45 -2.67
C GLU A 136 -18.25 -12.29 -1.85
N ILE A 137 -18.08 -12.49 -0.55
CA ILE A 137 -17.54 -11.46 0.36
C ILE A 137 -16.23 -11.97 0.94
N GLU A 138 -15.13 -11.25 0.68
CA GLU A 138 -13.79 -11.60 1.14
C GLU A 138 -13.10 -10.38 1.76
N GLY A 139 -12.55 -10.54 2.97
CA GLY A 139 -11.88 -9.43 3.69
C GLY A 139 -12.80 -8.23 3.99
N GLY A 140 -14.12 -8.45 4.07
CA GLY A 140 -15.14 -7.41 4.27
C GLY A 140 -15.58 -6.68 2.99
N LEU A 141 -15.09 -7.11 1.82
CA LEU A 141 -15.34 -6.50 0.52
C LEU A 141 -16.14 -7.45 -0.36
N HIS A 142 -16.99 -6.89 -1.23
CA HIS A 142 -17.62 -7.67 -2.29
C HIS A 142 -16.58 -8.02 -3.37
N LYS A 143 -16.74 -9.20 -3.96
CA LYS A 143 -15.95 -9.67 -5.09
C LYS A 143 -16.86 -9.97 -6.28
N SER A 144 -16.49 -9.51 -7.48
CA SER A 144 -17.09 -9.98 -8.73
C SER A 144 -16.05 -10.61 -9.67
N GLU A 145 -16.45 -11.72 -10.31
CA GLU A 145 -15.63 -12.36 -11.35
C GLU A 145 -15.45 -11.43 -12.56
N ASP A 146 -16.47 -10.62 -12.88
CA ASP A 146 -16.46 -9.73 -14.04
C ASP A 146 -15.47 -8.57 -13.83
N ARG A 147 -15.26 -8.11 -12.58
CA ARG A 147 -14.17 -7.18 -12.21
C ARG A 147 -12.80 -7.84 -12.37
N GLU A 148 -12.63 -9.06 -11.82
CA GLU A 148 -11.36 -9.79 -11.86
C GLU A 148 -10.90 -10.08 -13.30
N ASN A 149 -11.85 -10.30 -14.21
CA ASN A 149 -11.58 -10.49 -15.64
C ASN A 149 -11.14 -9.22 -16.40
N VAL A 150 -11.47 -8.00 -15.93
CA VAL A 150 -11.08 -6.73 -16.60
C VAL A 150 -9.87 -6.03 -15.97
N VAL A 151 -9.48 -6.43 -14.76
CA VAL A 151 -8.23 -5.98 -14.12
C VAL A 151 -7.03 -6.43 -14.95
N SER A 152 -6.12 -5.50 -15.26
CA SER A 152 -4.98 -5.84 -16.12
C SER A 152 -4.06 -6.88 -15.47
N SER A 153 -3.64 -7.84 -16.28
CA SER A 153 -2.74 -8.94 -15.93
C SER A 153 -1.35 -8.50 -15.44
N ASN A 154 -1.00 -7.21 -15.58
CA ASN A 154 0.21 -6.63 -14.98
C ASN A 154 -0.02 -5.98 -13.60
N ILE A 155 -1.23 -5.93 -13.05
CA ILE A 155 -1.48 -5.67 -11.64
C ILE A 155 -1.21 -6.96 -10.86
N LEU A 156 -0.21 -6.93 -9.97
CA LEU A 156 0.16 -8.07 -9.14
C LEU A 156 -0.62 -8.13 -7.82
N GLU A 157 -1.06 -6.96 -7.32
CA GLU A 157 -1.82 -6.78 -6.09
C GLU A 157 -2.49 -5.40 -6.11
N LYS A 158 -3.67 -5.27 -5.49
CA LYS A 158 -4.33 -3.98 -5.19
C LYS A 158 -4.85 -3.97 -3.75
N GLY A 159 -5.26 -2.82 -3.23
CA GLY A 159 -5.86 -2.72 -1.90
C GLY A 159 -5.74 -1.33 -1.26
N PHE A 160 -5.74 -1.28 0.08
CA PHE A 160 -5.66 -0.04 0.86
C PHE A 160 -4.24 0.21 1.40
N ILE A 161 -3.81 1.47 1.38
CA ILE A 161 -2.53 1.94 1.93
C ILE A 161 -2.78 3.00 3.00
N TYR A 162 -2.28 2.74 4.20
CA TYR A 162 -2.43 3.63 5.36
C TYR A 162 -1.08 4.20 5.77
N PHE A 163 -0.97 5.52 5.92
CA PHE A 163 0.27 6.21 6.26
C PHE A 163 0.26 6.67 7.72
N PHE A 164 1.33 6.36 8.44
CA PHE A 164 1.46 6.61 9.88
C PHE A 164 2.74 7.38 10.22
N PHE A 165 2.66 8.23 11.24
CA PHE A 165 3.84 8.71 11.95
C PHE A 165 3.72 8.39 13.44
N ARG A 166 4.86 8.11 14.08
CA ARG A 166 4.95 8.04 15.55
C ARG A 166 5.73 9.25 16.05
N PRO A 167 5.19 10.07 16.98
CA PRO A 167 5.94 11.12 17.66
C PRO A 167 7.18 10.59 18.39
N ARG A 168 8.05 11.50 18.84
CA ARG A 168 9.11 11.15 19.80
C ARG A 168 8.51 10.91 21.17
N VAL A 169 9.21 10.06 21.94
CA VAL A 169 9.06 9.88 23.39
C VAL A 169 8.88 11.24 24.08
N ASN A 170 7.78 11.40 24.81
CA ASN A 170 7.40 12.62 25.53
C ASN A 170 7.18 13.84 24.61
N ILE A 171 6.67 13.62 23.39
CA ILE A 171 6.08 14.68 22.55
C ILE A 171 4.66 14.24 22.16
N ASP A 172 3.75 14.45 23.12
CA ASP A 172 2.32 14.19 23.02
C ASP A 172 1.68 14.95 21.84
N ASP A 173 2.24 16.09 21.44
CA ASP A 173 1.78 16.87 20.29
C ASP A 173 2.95 17.40 19.44
N PRO A 174 3.21 16.82 18.24
CA PRO A 174 4.31 17.23 17.38
C PRO A 174 3.94 18.45 16.53
N THR A 175 4.82 19.46 16.53
CA THR A 175 4.59 20.73 15.80
C THR A 175 5.33 20.78 14.46
N SER A 176 6.11 19.74 14.13
CA SER A 176 6.79 19.61 12.85
C SER A 176 7.34 18.20 12.60
N ILE A 177 7.84 17.97 11.37
CA ILE A 177 8.59 16.76 11.03
C ILE A 177 9.87 16.55 11.88
N SER A 178 10.38 17.53 12.64
CA SER A 178 11.50 17.26 13.58
C SER A 178 11.09 16.34 14.72
N ASP A 179 9.84 16.41 15.14
CA ASP A 179 9.32 15.90 16.41
C ASP A 179 8.75 14.48 16.29
N VAL A 180 8.50 14.07 15.05
CA VAL A 180 8.32 12.67 14.65
C VAL A 180 9.55 11.83 15.03
N ALA A 181 9.36 10.60 15.50
CA ALA A 181 10.41 9.60 15.63
C ALA A 181 10.65 8.87 14.30
N ARG A 182 9.57 8.34 13.71
CA ARG A 182 9.55 7.64 12.41
C ARG A 182 8.19 7.80 11.71
N SER A 183 8.19 7.68 10.39
CA SER A 183 7.02 7.33 9.60
C SER A 183 7.06 5.85 9.22
N PHE A 184 5.92 5.32 8.80
CA PHE A 184 5.78 4.01 8.16
C PHE A 184 4.47 3.96 7.37
N PHE A 185 4.26 2.91 6.60
CA PHE A 185 2.97 2.64 5.96
C PHE A 185 2.53 1.20 6.19
N VAL A 186 1.24 0.96 6.10
CA VAL A 186 0.64 -0.38 6.13
C VAL A 186 -0.03 -0.63 4.78
N LEU A 187 0.35 -1.73 4.14
CA LEU A 187 -0.36 -2.26 2.98
C LEU A 187 -1.39 -3.28 3.46
N ARG A 188 -2.61 -3.16 2.97
CA ARG A 188 -3.73 -4.09 3.19
C ARG A 188 -4.20 -4.60 1.83
N PRO A 189 -3.67 -5.75 1.35
CA PRO A 189 -4.06 -6.35 0.09
C PRO A 189 -5.55 -6.70 0.03
N THR A 190 -6.10 -6.69 -1.18
CA THR A 190 -7.44 -7.19 -1.51
C THR A 190 -7.35 -8.11 -2.73
N VAL A 191 -8.38 -8.92 -2.96
CA VAL A 191 -8.46 -9.76 -4.18
C VAL A 191 -8.64 -8.91 -5.44
N LEU A 192 -8.19 -9.41 -6.58
CA LEU A 192 -8.26 -8.66 -7.85
C LEU A 192 -9.72 -8.45 -8.31
N GLY A 193 -10.66 -9.29 -7.90
CA GLY A 193 -12.09 -9.05 -8.09
C GLY A 193 -12.77 -8.09 -7.10
N ALA A 194 -12.05 -7.48 -6.15
CA ALA A 194 -12.67 -6.68 -5.08
C ALA A 194 -13.22 -5.33 -5.58
N GLU A 195 -14.41 -4.97 -5.09
CA GLU A 195 -15.18 -3.76 -5.39
C GLU A 195 -15.57 -3.05 -4.07
N PHE A 196 -15.37 -1.74 -3.96
CA PHE A 196 -15.68 -0.97 -2.73
C PHE A 196 -17.09 -0.36 -2.78
N ASP A 197 -18.09 -1.23 -2.71
CA ASP A 197 -19.50 -0.93 -3.00
C ASP A 197 -20.17 0.12 -2.09
N LYS A 198 -21.17 0.82 -2.65
CA LYS A 198 -21.98 1.80 -1.90
C LYS A 198 -22.86 1.11 -0.86
N GLY A 199 -22.57 1.36 0.42
CA GLY A 199 -23.24 0.73 1.56
C GLY A 199 -22.45 -0.42 2.19
N GLN A 200 -21.28 -0.76 1.63
CA GLN A 200 -20.28 -1.59 2.26
C GLN A 200 -19.72 -0.86 3.50
N GLY A 201 -19.46 -1.61 4.59
CA GLY A 201 -19.08 -1.04 5.89
C GLY A 201 -17.58 -0.73 6.02
N PRO A 202 -17.11 -0.47 7.25
CA PRO A 202 -15.68 -0.47 7.56
C PRO A 202 -15.05 -1.82 7.21
N VAL A 203 -13.83 -1.79 6.66
CA VAL A 203 -13.21 -2.97 6.03
C VAL A 203 -12.65 -3.92 7.10
N ASP A 204 -12.92 -5.23 6.96
CA ASP A 204 -12.71 -6.29 7.99
C ASP A 204 -11.42 -6.17 8.83
N LYS A 205 -11.54 -6.24 10.16
CA LYS A 205 -10.41 -6.06 11.08
C LYS A 205 -9.45 -7.25 11.09
N ASP A 206 -9.90 -8.43 10.63
CA ASP A 206 -9.07 -9.64 10.54
C ASP A 206 -8.25 -9.75 9.24
N ALA A 207 -8.47 -8.84 8.28
CA ALA A 207 -7.75 -8.86 6.99
C ALA A 207 -6.22 -8.75 7.14
N SER A 208 -5.50 -9.55 6.35
CA SER A 208 -4.03 -9.62 6.35
C SER A 208 -3.40 -8.29 5.93
N CYS A 209 -2.49 -7.78 6.75
CA CYS A 209 -1.80 -6.52 6.55
C CYS A 209 -0.27 -6.67 6.68
N ARG A 210 0.47 -5.79 5.99
CA ARG A 210 1.94 -5.73 5.99
C ARG A 210 2.42 -4.35 6.45
N LEU A 211 3.23 -4.29 7.51
CA LEU A 211 3.78 -3.04 8.05
C LEU A 211 5.19 -2.78 7.49
N MET A 212 5.33 -1.66 6.80
CA MET A 212 6.45 -1.32 5.93
C MET A 212 7.24 -0.14 6.52
N ILE A 213 8.48 -0.40 6.94
CA ILE A 213 9.38 0.60 7.56
C ILE A 213 10.36 1.15 6.52
N LEU A 214 10.59 2.47 6.55
CA LEU A 214 11.69 3.15 5.86
C LEU A 214 12.67 3.80 6.87
N PRO A 215 13.92 4.05 6.48
CA PRO A 215 14.92 4.67 7.35
C PRO A 215 14.77 6.19 7.47
N LYS A 216 14.05 6.83 6.55
CA LYS A 216 13.72 8.27 6.55
C LYS A 216 12.27 8.50 6.92
N LYS A 217 11.98 9.73 7.36
CA LYS A 217 10.62 10.23 7.61
C LYS A 217 9.89 10.57 6.29
N LYS A 218 10.51 11.39 5.45
CA LYS A 218 9.98 11.75 4.13
C LYS A 218 10.15 10.57 3.17
N PHE A 219 9.11 10.26 2.40
CA PHE A 219 9.16 9.28 1.32
C PHE A 219 10.03 9.78 0.14
N PRO A 220 10.58 8.89 -0.71
CA PRO A 220 11.30 9.29 -1.91
C PRO A 220 10.39 10.10 -2.86
N THR A 221 10.72 11.37 -3.13
CA THR A 221 9.93 12.23 -4.04
C THR A 221 10.52 12.30 -5.45
N SER A 222 11.79 11.92 -5.66
CA SER A 222 12.42 11.94 -6.99
C SER A 222 13.22 10.67 -7.32
N PRO A 223 13.50 10.39 -8.62
CA PRO A 223 14.36 9.27 -9.04
C PRO A 223 15.81 9.30 -8.55
N ARG A 224 16.22 10.36 -7.84
CA ARG A 224 17.52 10.43 -7.16
C ARG A 224 17.45 9.88 -5.74
N GLU A 225 16.31 10.00 -5.09
CA GLU A 225 16.05 9.45 -3.76
C GLU A 225 15.71 7.97 -3.85
N ARG A 226 16.44 7.19 -3.05
CA ARG A 226 16.41 5.74 -3.04
C ARG A 226 16.60 5.30 -1.61
N ASP A 227 15.55 4.76 -1.01
CA ASP A 227 15.54 4.37 0.40
C ASP A 227 15.24 2.88 0.52
N MET A 228 16.08 2.20 1.31
CA MET A 228 15.99 0.77 1.53
C MET A 228 15.13 0.52 2.77
N GLY A 229 13.89 0.15 2.55
CA GLY A 229 12.94 -0.23 3.59
C GLY A 229 12.96 -1.71 3.92
N PHE A 230 12.13 -2.10 4.87
CA PHE A 230 11.88 -3.51 5.18
C PHE A 230 10.47 -3.76 5.73
N VAL A 231 10.02 -4.99 5.58
CA VAL A 231 8.79 -5.51 6.20
C VAL A 231 9.05 -5.77 7.68
N GLU A 232 8.47 -4.95 8.56
CA GLU A 232 8.51 -5.20 10.01
C GLU A 232 7.53 -6.31 10.38
N LYS A 233 6.32 -6.32 9.79
CA LYS A 233 5.32 -7.38 9.98
C LYS A 233 4.66 -7.74 8.65
N ALA A 234 4.39 -9.03 8.48
CA ALA A 234 3.59 -9.59 7.40
C ALA A 234 2.51 -10.51 7.99
N GLY A 235 1.41 -10.73 7.27
CA GLY A 235 0.38 -11.69 7.67
C GLY A 235 -0.25 -11.38 9.04
N GLN A 236 -0.43 -10.10 9.37
CA GLN A 236 -1.04 -9.69 10.65
C GLN A 236 -2.40 -9.04 10.39
N SER A 237 -3.42 -9.40 11.17
CA SER A 237 -4.68 -8.66 11.16
C SER A 237 -4.47 -7.20 11.57
N MET A 238 -5.37 -6.31 11.15
CA MET A 238 -5.29 -4.89 11.51
C MET A 238 -5.34 -4.70 13.04
N GLN A 239 -6.17 -5.48 13.75
CA GLN A 239 -6.17 -5.50 15.22
C GLN A 239 -4.80 -5.93 15.80
N SER A 240 -4.16 -6.95 15.23
CA SER A 240 -2.83 -7.40 15.68
C SER A 240 -1.75 -6.32 15.47
N LEU A 241 -1.82 -5.56 14.38
CA LEU A 241 -0.95 -4.40 14.17
C LEU A 241 -1.29 -3.25 15.14
N HIS A 242 -2.57 -2.98 15.37
CA HIS A 242 -3.03 -1.95 16.29
C HIS A 242 -2.46 -2.17 17.70
N GLU A 243 -2.75 -3.31 18.31
CA GLU A 243 -2.36 -3.64 19.69
C GLU A 243 -0.84 -3.70 19.93
N LYS A 244 -0.05 -4.05 18.90
CA LYS A 244 1.38 -4.41 19.07
C LYS A 244 2.35 -3.40 18.46
N PHE A 245 1.90 -2.54 17.53
CA PHE A 245 2.77 -1.63 16.77
C PHE A 245 2.24 -0.21 16.63
N ILE A 246 0.92 -0.01 16.55
CA ILE A 246 0.32 1.32 16.41
C ILE A 246 0.07 1.95 17.79
N ALA A 247 -0.48 1.19 18.74
CA ALA A 247 -0.69 1.63 20.12
C ALA A 247 0.61 1.98 20.85
N GLY A 248 0.54 3.01 21.69
CA GLY A 248 1.64 3.47 22.53
C GLY A 248 2.03 2.46 23.61
N THR A 249 3.27 2.55 24.09
CA THR A 249 3.82 1.59 25.08
C THR A 249 4.60 2.29 26.17
N THR A 250 4.25 2.04 27.43
CA THR A 250 4.99 2.53 28.61
C THR A 250 6.02 1.49 29.04
N TYR A 251 7.26 1.90 29.26
CA TYR A 251 8.35 1.04 29.71
C TYR A 251 9.29 1.74 30.68
N GLN A 252 9.89 0.97 31.58
CA GLN A 252 10.88 1.46 32.55
C GLN A 252 12.28 1.50 31.93
N THR A 253 13.01 2.59 32.14
CA THR A 253 14.41 2.74 31.71
C THR A 253 15.35 2.89 32.89
N SER A 254 16.40 2.06 32.94
CA SER A 254 17.33 1.95 34.07
C SER A 254 18.09 3.23 34.43
N THR A 255 18.00 4.28 33.61
CA THR A 255 18.72 5.56 33.77
C THR A 255 17.81 6.79 33.89
N ARG A 256 16.51 6.68 33.57
CA ARG A 256 15.55 7.82 33.65
C ARG A 256 14.16 7.44 34.17
N GLY A 257 13.98 6.22 34.67
CA GLY A 257 12.67 5.73 35.12
C GLY A 257 11.72 5.51 33.94
N GLU A 258 10.43 5.71 34.20
CA GLU A 258 9.35 5.48 33.26
C GLU A 258 9.46 6.36 32.01
N ARG A 259 9.13 5.78 30.85
CA ARG A 259 8.92 6.51 29.60
C ARG A 259 7.69 5.96 28.91
N HIS A 260 6.90 6.86 28.35
CA HIS A 260 5.92 6.48 27.35
C HIS A 260 6.55 6.49 25.95
N THR A 261 5.85 5.92 24.98
CA THR A 261 6.13 6.10 23.56
C THR A 261 4.78 6.16 22.90
N GLU A 262 4.46 7.33 22.40
CA GLU A 262 3.15 7.72 21.91
C GLU A 262 2.59 6.76 20.84
N ASP A 263 1.27 6.75 20.71
CA ASP A 263 0.57 6.15 19.58
C ASP A 263 1.17 6.59 18.24
N ALA A 264 1.20 5.67 17.27
CA ALA A 264 1.40 6.03 15.88
C ALA A 264 0.07 6.57 15.32
N ARG A 265 0.07 7.83 14.87
CA ARG A 265 -1.10 8.50 14.32
C ARG A 265 -1.19 8.20 12.83
N PRO A 266 -2.34 7.74 12.30
CA PRO A 266 -2.58 7.81 10.86
C PRO A 266 -2.62 9.28 10.43
N TYR A 267 -2.21 9.55 9.19
CA TYR A 267 -2.31 10.88 8.60
C TYR A 267 -2.64 10.87 7.10
N ALA A 268 -2.73 9.71 6.46
CA ALA A 268 -3.40 9.55 5.18
C ALA A 268 -3.88 8.11 4.96
N GLU A 269 -4.95 7.95 4.19
CA GLU A 269 -5.42 6.70 3.58
C GLU A 269 -5.45 6.90 2.07
N GLY A 270 -5.12 5.85 1.34
CA GLY A 270 -5.35 5.78 -0.09
C GLY A 270 -5.61 4.36 -0.56
N VAL A 271 -5.86 4.25 -1.87
CA VAL A 271 -5.86 2.99 -2.61
C VAL A 271 -4.50 2.80 -3.26
N TYR A 272 -4.05 1.55 -3.42
CA TYR A 272 -2.78 1.22 -4.07
C TYR A 272 -2.90 0.08 -5.07
N ALA A 273 -1.94 0.04 -5.99
CA ALA A 273 -1.66 -1.13 -6.83
C ALA A 273 -0.14 -1.38 -6.89
N ILE A 274 0.27 -2.65 -6.80
CA ILE A 274 1.60 -3.09 -7.20
C ILE A 274 1.50 -3.55 -8.65
N THR A 275 2.14 -2.83 -9.58
CA THR A 275 2.08 -3.12 -11.01
C THR A 275 3.45 -3.50 -11.56
N SER A 276 3.48 -4.39 -12.55
CA SER A 276 4.69 -4.86 -13.21
C SER A 276 4.84 -4.21 -14.58
N THR A 277 6.06 -3.76 -14.90
CA THR A 277 6.46 -3.40 -16.26
C THR A 277 7.63 -4.28 -16.69
N PRO A 278 7.99 -4.36 -17.98
CA PRO A 278 9.12 -5.17 -18.46
C PRO A 278 10.52 -4.84 -17.87
N ARG A 279 10.63 -3.86 -16.97
CA ARG A 279 11.90 -3.39 -16.37
C ARG A 279 11.85 -3.17 -14.86
N ALA A 280 10.67 -3.11 -14.24
CA ALA A 280 10.50 -2.77 -12.83
C ALA A 280 9.14 -3.24 -12.30
N SER A 281 9.00 -3.27 -10.98
CA SER A 281 7.69 -3.21 -10.35
C SER A 281 7.49 -1.82 -9.76
N HIS A 282 6.25 -1.39 -9.68
CA HIS A 282 5.85 -0.06 -9.24
C HIS A 282 4.81 -0.19 -8.14
N LEU A 283 4.92 0.63 -7.08
CA LEU A 283 3.86 0.83 -6.10
C LEU A 283 3.20 2.17 -6.43
N ALA A 284 2.01 2.12 -7.02
CA ALA A 284 1.15 3.27 -7.30
C ALA A 284 0.20 3.52 -6.13
N TYR A 285 -0.14 4.77 -5.88
CA TYR A 285 -1.17 5.15 -4.90
C TYR A 285 -1.98 6.37 -5.33
N ILE A 286 -3.23 6.44 -4.85
CA ILE A 286 -4.06 7.64 -4.86
C ILE A 286 -4.62 7.83 -3.45
N LEU A 287 -4.50 9.03 -2.88
CA LEU A 287 -5.03 9.35 -1.56
C LEU A 287 -6.51 9.73 -1.63
N THR A 288 -7.27 9.23 -0.66
CA THR A 288 -8.72 9.40 -0.51
C THR A 288 -9.10 9.97 0.87
N ILE A 289 -8.15 9.95 1.82
CA ILE A 289 -8.21 10.67 3.09
C ILE A 289 -6.80 11.22 3.40
N PRO A 290 -6.62 12.48 3.82
CA PRO A 290 -7.65 13.52 3.95
C PRO A 290 -8.21 13.93 2.56
N ALA A 291 -9.42 14.50 2.55
CA ALA A 291 -10.07 14.98 1.33
C ALA A 291 -9.33 16.16 0.68
N GLU A 292 -8.61 16.95 1.48
CA GLU A 292 -7.67 17.98 1.03
C GLU A 292 -6.34 17.78 1.77
N LEU A 293 -5.21 17.80 1.06
CA LEU A 293 -3.89 17.64 1.67
C LEU A 293 -3.46 18.93 2.39
N GLY A 294 -2.69 18.79 3.47
CA GLY A 294 -2.06 19.91 4.17
C GLY A 294 -0.56 19.69 4.42
N ASP A 295 0.01 20.61 5.20
CA ASP A 295 1.44 20.68 5.52
C ASP A 295 2.03 19.34 5.95
N ILE A 296 1.30 18.52 6.73
CA ILE A 296 1.76 17.22 7.21
C ILE A 296 2.01 16.26 6.04
N GLN A 297 1.06 16.12 5.12
CA GLN A 297 1.17 15.21 3.98
C GLN A 297 2.30 15.66 3.04
N GLU A 298 2.43 16.97 2.81
CA GLU A 298 3.53 17.54 2.02
C GLU A 298 4.91 17.38 2.68
N ASP A 299 5.04 17.59 3.99
CA ASP A 299 6.28 17.39 4.75
C ASP A 299 6.76 15.95 4.67
N PHE A 300 5.85 14.98 4.76
CA PHE A 300 6.14 13.57 4.54
C PHE A 300 6.40 13.20 3.07
N GLY A 301 6.18 14.11 2.12
CA GLY A 301 6.47 13.91 0.71
C GLY A 301 5.42 13.10 -0.04
N LEU A 302 4.22 12.98 0.54
CA LEU A 302 3.05 12.50 -0.17
C LEU A 302 2.51 13.59 -1.10
N GLN A 303 1.79 13.16 -2.11
CA GLN A 303 1.05 13.99 -3.08
C GLN A 303 -0.30 13.32 -3.31
N GLU A 304 -1.24 13.96 -4.02
CA GLU A 304 -2.61 13.41 -4.09
C GLU A 304 -2.66 12.04 -4.78
N ARG A 305 -1.74 11.82 -5.73
CA ARG A 305 -1.45 10.56 -6.39
C ARG A 305 0.03 10.49 -6.76
N GLY A 306 0.60 9.29 -6.80
CA GLY A 306 2.03 9.11 -7.03
C GLY A 306 2.41 7.67 -7.31
N SER A 307 3.69 7.46 -7.67
CA SER A 307 4.24 6.10 -7.75
C SER A 307 5.73 6.02 -7.43
N TRP A 308 6.13 4.85 -6.92
CA TRP A 308 7.51 4.49 -6.61
C TRP A 308 7.93 3.23 -7.36
N ILE A 309 9.13 3.23 -7.93
CA ILE A 309 9.77 1.98 -8.39
C ILE A 309 10.21 1.18 -7.16
N VAL A 310 9.82 -0.09 -7.12
CA VAL A 310 10.05 -1.01 -5.99
C VAL A 310 10.77 -2.29 -6.43
N GLN A 311 11.80 -2.66 -5.66
CA GLN A 311 12.64 -3.83 -5.92
C GLN A 311 12.88 -4.63 -4.65
N SER A 312 12.77 -5.96 -4.70
CA SER A 312 13.14 -6.83 -3.58
C SER A 312 14.64 -7.11 -3.56
N LYS A 313 15.23 -7.13 -2.37
CA LYS A 313 16.62 -7.48 -2.15
C LYS A 313 16.78 -8.98 -1.92
N ASN A 314 17.70 -9.60 -2.65
CA ASN A 314 18.07 -10.99 -2.44
C ASN A 314 18.89 -11.13 -1.12
N PRO A 315 18.44 -11.91 -0.12
CA PRO A 315 19.10 -12.03 1.18
C PRO A 315 20.44 -12.79 1.14
N LYS A 316 20.77 -13.46 0.01
CA LYS A 316 22.11 -14.01 -0.25
C LYS A 316 23.19 -12.90 -0.21
N PHE A 317 22.82 -11.64 -0.46
CA PHE A 317 23.74 -10.50 -0.50
C PHE A 317 23.62 -9.62 0.75
N ALA A 318 24.71 -9.49 1.48
CA ALA A 318 24.83 -8.59 2.63
C ALA A 318 24.46 -7.13 2.26
N GLY A 319 23.89 -6.41 3.22
CA GLY A 319 23.64 -4.96 3.08
C GLY A 319 24.89 -4.12 3.36
N PRO A 320 24.80 -2.79 3.26
CA PRO A 320 25.70 -1.90 3.96
C PRO A 320 25.71 -2.21 5.47
N PRO A 321 26.86 -2.14 6.17
CA PRO A 321 26.89 -2.42 7.62
C PRO A 321 26.04 -1.47 8.46
N ILE A 322 25.84 -0.23 7.98
CA ILE A 322 24.96 0.76 8.62
C ILE A 322 23.51 0.44 8.24
N GLY A 323 22.67 0.16 9.24
CA GLY A 323 21.26 -0.19 9.03
C GLY A 323 21.02 -1.65 8.61
N GLN A 324 21.99 -2.54 8.79
CA GLN A 324 21.77 -3.98 8.61
C GLN A 324 20.80 -4.52 9.70
N LEU A 325 19.80 -5.29 9.27
CA LEU A 325 18.83 -5.92 10.18
C LEU A 325 19.47 -7.06 10.98
N PRO A 326 18.97 -7.35 12.20
CA PRO A 326 19.50 -8.43 13.04
C PRO A 326 19.20 -9.85 12.50
N LYS A 327 18.21 -9.96 11.59
CA LYS A 327 17.79 -11.21 10.95
C LYS A 327 17.51 -10.94 9.47
N ASN A 328 17.77 -11.92 8.60
CA ASN A 328 17.29 -11.95 7.22
C ASN A 328 15.83 -12.46 7.18
N PRO A 329 15.08 -12.23 6.08
CA PRO A 329 13.80 -12.88 5.85
C PRO A 329 13.94 -14.41 5.75
N GLU A 330 12.95 -15.13 6.27
CA GLU A 330 12.88 -16.60 6.24
C GLU A 330 12.16 -17.08 4.97
N PHE A 331 12.71 -16.72 3.81
CA PHE A 331 12.20 -17.16 2.52
C PHE A 331 12.36 -18.68 2.33
N PRO A 332 11.32 -19.41 1.91
CA PRO A 332 11.43 -20.81 1.49
C PRO A 332 12.21 -20.93 0.17
N PRO A 333 12.67 -22.15 -0.20
CA PRO A 333 13.51 -22.36 -1.37
C PRO A 333 12.93 -21.80 -2.69
N HIS A 334 11.64 -22.00 -2.95
CA HIS A 334 10.99 -21.54 -4.18
C HIS A 334 10.94 -20.00 -4.28
N VAL A 335 10.90 -19.29 -3.14
CA VAL A 335 11.02 -17.82 -3.11
C VAL A 335 12.47 -17.40 -3.35
N LEU A 336 13.45 -18.11 -2.78
CA LEU A 336 14.88 -17.85 -2.99
C LEU A 336 15.35 -18.12 -4.42
N GLU A 337 14.69 -19.03 -5.13
CA GLU A 337 14.92 -19.36 -6.54
C GLU A 337 14.51 -18.20 -7.46
N LYS A 338 13.39 -17.52 -7.17
CA LYS A 338 12.92 -16.33 -7.93
C LYS A 338 13.89 -15.14 -7.94
N PHE A 339 14.89 -15.12 -7.04
CA PHE A 339 15.95 -14.10 -7.05
C PHE A 339 17.14 -14.47 -7.95
N GLU A 340 17.23 -15.71 -8.42
CA GLU A 340 18.38 -16.24 -9.15
C GLU A 340 19.72 -15.89 -8.42
N ASP A 341 20.72 -15.44 -9.17
CA ASP A 341 21.96 -14.83 -8.66
C ASP A 341 21.91 -13.28 -8.65
N LEU A 342 20.74 -12.70 -8.90
CA LEU A 342 20.55 -11.24 -8.91
C LEU A 342 20.48 -10.68 -7.49
N ARG A 343 21.15 -9.54 -7.24
CA ARG A 343 21.07 -8.85 -5.93
C ARG A 343 19.72 -8.16 -5.70
N TRP A 344 19.11 -7.71 -6.78
CA TRP A 344 17.85 -6.98 -6.81
C TRP A 344 16.99 -7.53 -7.93
N VAL A 345 15.71 -7.75 -7.66
CA VAL A 345 14.68 -8.13 -8.64
C VAL A 345 13.49 -7.18 -8.53
N PRO A 346 12.63 -7.05 -9.56
CA PRO A 346 11.33 -6.38 -9.44
C PRO A 346 10.54 -6.95 -8.24
N LEU A 347 9.84 -6.08 -7.50
CA LEU A 347 9.02 -6.50 -6.38
C LEU A 347 7.88 -7.44 -6.84
N GLN A 348 7.70 -8.57 -6.18
CA GLN A 348 6.50 -9.40 -6.24
C GLN A 348 5.82 -9.38 -4.85
N PRO A 349 4.48 -9.43 -4.77
CA PRO A 349 3.75 -9.46 -3.50
C PRO A 349 4.26 -10.50 -2.51
N GLU A 350 4.52 -11.73 -2.96
CA GLU A 350 5.03 -12.85 -2.13
C GLU A 350 6.34 -12.48 -1.40
N PHE A 351 7.19 -11.63 -1.97
CA PHE A 351 8.42 -11.21 -1.28
C PHE A 351 8.14 -10.35 -0.04
N LEU A 352 6.96 -9.73 0.06
CA LEU A 352 6.55 -8.94 1.23
C LEU A 352 5.91 -9.79 2.35
N ASP A 353 5.54 -11.04 2.09
CA ASP A 353 4.82 -11.89 3.06
C ASP A 353 5.73 -12.47 4.18
N TYR A 354 6.98 -12.00 4.27
CA TYR A 354 8.00 -12.48 5.20
C TYR A 354 8.59 -11.31 6.01
N PRO A 355 8.57 -11.35 7.36
CA PRO A 355 9.22 -10.34 8.18
C PRO A 355 10.73 -10.25 7.93
N ASN A 356 11.28 -9.04 8.02
CA ASN A 356 12.65 -8.64 7.65
C ASN A 356 12.94 -8.61 6.14
N SER A 357 11.96 -8.88 5.26
CA SER A 357 12.13 -8.70 3.81
C SER A 357 12.55 -7.28 3.48
N GLN A 358 13.72 -7.11 2.86
CA GLN A 358 14.27 -5.81 2.50
C GLN A 358 13.89 -5.44 1.07
N PHE A 359 13.44 -4.20 0.87
CA PHE A 359 13.09 -3.66 -0.43
C PHE A 359 13.75 -2.30 -0.66
N LEU A 360 13.96 -1.93 -1.93
CA LEU A 360 14.38 -0.59 -2.34
C LEU A 360 13.18 0.14 -2.91
N MET A 361 12.97 1.37 -2.45
CA MET A 361 11.89 2.26 -2.86
C MET A 361 12.49 3.52 -3.48
N ILE A 362 12.06 3.87 -4.69
CA ILE A 362 12.65 4.92 -5.52
C ILE A 362 11.52 5.83 -6.01
N GLY A 363 11.65 7.16 -5.89
CA GLY A 363 10.65 8.09 -6.41
C GLY A 363 10.53 7.98 -7.93
N GLU A 364 9.31 7.88 -8.47
CA GLU A 364 9.09 7.96 -9.92
C GLU A 364 8.17 9.12 -10.30
N ALA A 365 6.91 9.11 -9.88
CA ALA A 365 5.90 10.08 -10.28
C ALA A 365 5.25 10.81 -9.09
N GLN A 366 4.84 12.06 -9.32
CA GLN A 366 4.23 12.96 -8.34
C GLN A 366 3.07 13.74 -8.98
N ASN A 367 1.88 13.72 -8.36
CA ASN A 367 0.60 14.16 -8.95
C ASN A 367 0.28 13.46 -10.29
N ASP A 368 0.88 12.29 -10.48
CA ASP A 368 0.91 11.45 -11.66
C ASP A 368 1.19 10.02 -11.18
N LEU A 369 0.67 9.03 -11.88
CA LEU A 369 0.94 7.60 -11.62
C LEU A 369 2.13 7.10 -12.45
N GLY A 370 2.53 7.82 -13.49
CA GLY A 370 3.67 7.51 -14.34
C GLY A 370 3.47 6.18 -15.09
N LYS A 371 4.53 5.38 -15.18
CA LYS A 371 4.45 4.05 -15.82
C LYS A 371 3.54 3.08 -15.08
N ALA A 372 3.36 3.27 -13.78
CA ALA A 372 2.62 2.35 -12.94
C ALA A 372 1.14 2.23 -13.35
N ALA A 373 0.61 3.25 -14.02
CA ALA A 373 -0.75 3.29 -14.57
C ALA A 373 -0.91 2.63 -15.95
N SER A 374 0.14 2.06 -16.55
CA SER A 374 0.06 1.46 -17.89
C SER A 374 0.56 0.02 -17.93
N SER A 375 -0.01 -0.73 -18.87
CA SER A 375 0.43 -2.07 -19.29
C SER A 375 1.78 -2.11 -20.04
N GLU A 376 2.38 -0.95 -20.37
CA GLU A 376 3.51 -0.79 -21.34
C GLU A 376 3.32 -1.60 -22.65
N GLY A 377 2.06 -1.88 -23.05
CA GLY A 377 1.70 -2.61 -24.27
C GLY A 377 1.46 -4.12 -24.10
N GLY A 378 1.43 -4.63 -22.86
CA GLY A 378 1.17 -6.04 -22.54
C GLY A 378 -0.14 -6.26 -21.78
N LYS A 379 -1.30 -6.09 -22.45
CA LYS A 379 -2.62 -6.41 -21.90
C LYS A 379 -3.56 -7.02 -22.95
N GLN A 380 -4.61 -7.74 -22.54
CA GLN A 380 -5.66 -8.20 -23.44
C GLN A 380 -6.65 -7.09 -23.86
N PRO A 381 -7.42 -7.25 -24.96
CA PRO A 381 -8.37 -6.23 -25.43
C PRO A 381 -9.56 -5.93 -24.50
N HIS A 382 -9.79 -6.78 -23.49
CA HIS A 382 -10.82 -6.59 -22.46
C HIS A 382 -10.24 -6.08 -21.13
N GLU A 383 -8.91 -6.03 -20.99
CA GLU A 383 -8.26 -5.49 -19.80
C GLU A 383 -8.22 -3.94 -19.87
N GLU A 384 -8.47 -3.30 -18.74
CA GLU A 384 -8.31 -1.85 -18.58
C GLU A 384 -6.83 -1.48 -18.41
N GLU A 385 -6.43 -0.20 -18.50
CA GLU A 385 -5.09 0.18 -18.03
C GLU A 385 -5.06 0.20 -16.49
N PRO A 386 -3.94 -0.13 -15.83
CA PRO A 386 -3.85 -0.09 -14.36
C PRO A 386 -4.20 1.25 -13.70
N GLY A 387 -4.02 2.37 -14.43
CA GLY A 387 -4.48 3.68 -13.96
C GLY A 387 -6.00 3.80 -13.91
N GLN A 388 -6.72 3.19 -14.85
CA GLN A 388 -8.18 3.18 -14.85
C GLN A 388 -8.72 2.32 -13.71
N GLU A 389 -8.04 1.21 -13.40
CA GLU A 389 -8.37 0.40 -12.23
C GLU A 389 -8.18 1.19 -10.94
N LEU A 390 -7.05 1.89 -10.80
CA LEU A 390 -6.76 2.65 -9.58
C LEU A 390 -7.65 3.90 -9.42
N GLU A 391 -8.03 4.56 -10.53
CA GLU A 391 -9.01 5.66 -10.53
C GLU A 391 -10.43 5.17 -10.19
N LYS A 392 -10.82 3.94 -10.58
CA LYS A 392 -12.07 3.34 -10.10
C LYS A 392 -12.02 3.05 -8.61
N LEU A 393 -10.91 2.52 -8.08
CA LEU A 393 -10.77 2.27 -6.64
C LEU A 393 -10.76 3.59 -5.83
N GLU A 394 -10.24 4.67 -6.40
CA GLU A 394 -10.40 6.04 -5.88
C GLU A 394 -11.89 6.43 -5.81
N ASP A 395 -12.64 6.31 -6.91
CA ASP A 395 -14.08 6.65 -6.96
C ASP A 395 -14.93 5.78 -6.01
N GLU A 396 -14.69 4.47 -6.00
CA GLU A 396 -15.36 3.49 -5.12
C GLU A 396 -15.06 3.82 -3.64
N ASN A 397 -13.80 4.10 -3.27
CA ASN A 397 -13.45 4.44 -1.89
C ASN A 397 -13.90 5.86 -1.48
N GLU A 398 -13.82 6.88 -2.34
CA GLU A 398 -14.37 8.21 -2.04
C GLU A 398 -15.85 8.09 -1.64
N HIS A 399 -16.62 7.28 -2.36
CA HIS A 399 -18.02 7.00 -2.07
C HIS A 399 -18.26 6.16 -0.80
N ARG A 400 -17.43 5.17 -0.51
CA ARG A 400 -17.49 4.42 0.77
C ARG A 400 -17.26 5.35 1.97
N VAL A 401 -16.23 6.19 1.87
CA VAL A 401 -15.85 7.16 2.91
C VAL A 401 -16.90 8.29 3.04
N GLU A 402 -17.58 8.68 1.95
CA GLU A 402 -18.76 9.56 1.97
C GLU A 402 -19.98 8.94 2.68
N ALA A 403 -20.21 7.64 2.52
CA ALA A 403 -21.34 6.93 3.12
C ALA A 403 -21.13 6.62 4.62
N LEU A 404 -19.88 6.57 5.06
CA LEU A 404 -19.46 6.42 6.45
C LEU A 404 -19.30 7.80 7.11
N HIS A 405 -18.18 8.06 7.81
CA HIS A 405 -17.99 9.26 8.64
C HIS A 405 -16.96 10.23 8.05
N GLY A 406 -16.87 10.29 6.71
CA GLY A 406 -15.90 11.13 6.01
C GLY A 406 -14.47 10.76 6.41
N ASP A 407 -13.61 11.76 6.57
CA ASP A 407 -12.19 11.59 6.87
C ASP A 407 -11.89 10.83 8.18
N SER A 408 -12.87 10.69 9.08
CA SER A 408 -12.75 9.85 10.29
C SER A 408 -12.91 8.34 10.03
N THR A 409 -13.35 7.93 8.84
CA THR A 409 -13.51 6.52 8.42
C THR A 409 -12.22 5.71 8.60
N VAL A 410 -11.06 6.34 8.37
CA VAL A 410 -9.73 5.74 8.58
C VAL A 410 -9.56 5.20 10.00
N TYR A 411 -10.18 5.80 11.01
CA TYR A 411 -10.11 5.30 12.39
C TYR A 411 -10.93 4.01 12.58
N GLU A 412 -12.05 3.86 11.87
CA GLU A 412 -12.90 2.66 11.94
C GLU A 412 -12.25 1.45 11.24
N ASP A 413 -11.69 1.66 10.06
CA ASP A 413 -10.96 0.65 9.27
C ASP A 413 -9.67 0.18 9.97
N LEU A 414 -8.98 1.09 10.66
CA LEU A 414 -7.81 0.79 11.49
C LEU A 414 -8.18 0.24 12.88
N GLY A 415 -9.46 0.24 13.23
CA GLY A 415 -10.00 -0.37 14.45
C GLY A 415 -9.94 0.48 15.72
N PHE A 416 -9.58 1.76 15.65
CA PHE A 416 -9.65 2.71 16.77
C PHE A 416 -11.11 3.00 17.17
N ASP A 417 -11.33 3.54 18.37
CA ASP A 417 -12.58 4.26 18.68
C ASP A 417 -12.45 5.71 18.18
N ALA A 418 -13.19 6.04 17.11
CA ALA A 418 -13.18 7.37 16.51
C ALA A 418 -13.53 8.51 17.50
N LYS A 419 -14.19 8.21 18.64
CA LYS A 419 -14.43 9.21 19.70
C LYS A 419 -13.14 9.77 20.33
N ASN A 420 -12.02 9.06 20.20
CA ASN A 420 -10.72 9.48 20.74
C ASN A 420 -9.90 10.31 19.75
N TYR A 421 -10.27 10.33 18.46
CA TYR A 421 -9.53 11.00 17.39
C TYR A 421 -10.53 11.76 16.48
N PRO A 422 -10.89 13.01 16.81
CA PRO A 422 -12.05 13.68 16.21
C PRO A 422 -11.85 14.06 14.72
N GLU A 423 -10.63 14.39 14.31
CA GLU A 423 -10.27 14.78 12.94
C GLU A 423 -8.87 14.24 12.59
N LEU A 424 -8.64 13.89 11.33
CA LEU A 424 -7.32 13.46 10.84
C LEU A 424 -6.41 14.69 10.64
N PRO A 425 -5.16 14.70 11.15
CA PRO A 425 -4.35 15.91 11.14
C PRO A 425 -3.77 16.19 9.74
N THR A 426 -4.12 17.35 9.18
CA THR A 426 -3.59 17.88 7.90
C THR A 426 -2.52 18.95 8.11
N THR A 427 -2.66 19.78 9.15
CA THR A 427 -1.70 20.80 9.58
C THR A 427 -1.03 20.43 10.88
N TRP A 428 0.22 20.86 11.09
CA TRP A 428 0.89 20.71 12.39
C TRP A 428 0.22 21.59 13.47
N ASN A 429 0.05 21.06 14.68
CA ASN A 429 -0.44 21.84 15.81
C ASN A 429 0.60 22.92 16.20
N SER A 430 0.13 24.15 16.47
CA SER A 430 0.93 25.38 16.51
C SER A 430 0.68 26.22 17.76
#